data_AF-A0A2K1Z7Q7-F1
#
_entry.id   AF-A0A2K1Z7Q7-F1
#
_cell.length_a   1.000
_cell.length_b   1.000
_cell.length_c   1.000
_cell.angle_alpha   90.00
_cell.angle_beta   90.00
_cell.angle_gamma   90.00
#
_symmetry.space_group_name_H-M   'P 1'
#
loop_
_entity.id
_entity.type
_entity.pdbx_description
1 polymer ?
#
loop_
_entity_poly.entity_id
_entity_poly.type
_entity_poly.pdbx_seq_one_letter_code
_entity_poly.pdbx_strand_id
1 'polypeptide(L)'
;MDSLFVNQALSRLKLSPKLTIPSYFSYQSPLHLKQNHGRKPYNSFTLFAIQDQQETQNPLQETTQNIEDDESYGEVSKIIGSRAVEGGKGMEYFIEWKDGHTPSWVPSDFIAKDVVAEYETPWWTAAKKADSSALSQILSENEDERRDVNAVDSDGRTALLFVSGLGSEPCVKLLAEAGAELDHRDNSGGLTALHMAAGYVKPGVVKLLVDLGADPEVKDDRGLTPLDLAKEILRVTPKGNPMQFGRRLGLESVIRNLEEGIFEYAEVQEILEKRGKGKDLEYLVKWKDGSDNEWVKAKFIGEDLVMDFEAGLEYAVAKGVVGKRLGDDGKNEYLVKWTDIDEATWEPEENVDLDLIKEFEEGQINGVGSVEAQLTSDGL
;
A
#
# COMPACT_ATOMS: atom_id res chain seq x y z
N MET A 1 42.42 68.44 -20.19
CA MET A 1 42.38 68.22 -21.64
C MET A 1 41.46 67.04 -21.88
N ASP A 2 40.25 67.10 -22.44
CA ASP A 2 39.32 68.14 -22.89
C ASP A 2 37.99 67.38 -23.07
N SER A 3 36.91 67.82 -22.40
CA SER A 3 35.68 68.36 -23.01
C SER A 3 34.71 67.37 -23.68
N LEU A 4 33.54 67.21 -23.05
CA LEU A 4 32.18 67.35 -23.58
C LEU A 4 31.87 66.94 -25.04
N PHE A 5 30.85 66.09 -25.24
CA PHE A 5 29.59 66.50 -25.90
C PHE A 5 28.45 65.50 -25.63
N VAL A 6 27.23 66.05 -25.57
CA VAL A 6 25.93 65.45 -25.25
C VAL A 6 25.09 65.29 -26.53
N ASN A 7 24.06 64.43 -26.46
CA ASN A 7 22.83 64.26 -27.32
C ASN A 7 22.87 63.15 -28.38
N GLN A 8 21.77 62.46 -28.73
CA GLN A 8 20.44 62.17 -28.16
C GLN A 8 19.84 61.07 -29.09
N ALA A 9 18.77 60.41 -28.61
CA ALA A 9 17.67 59.82 -29.39
C ALA A 9 17.77 58.35 -29.93
N LEU A 10 16.82 57.56 -29.40
CA LEU A 10 15.91 56.62 -30.08
C LEU A 10 16.30 55.13 -30.29
N SER A 11 15.66 54.31 -29.43
CA SER A 11 14.87 53.09 -29.73
C SER A 11 15.52 51.76 -30.16
N ARG A 12 14.94 50.72 -29.51
CA ARG A 12 14.72 49.32 -29.92
C ARG A 12 15.83 48.28 -29.65
N LEU A 13 15.50 47.41 -28.69
CA LEU A 13 15.55 45.95 -28.75
C LEU A 13 16.62 45.32 -29.66
N LYS A 14 17.56 44.61 -29.03
CA LYS A 14 18.24 43.45 -29.63
C LYS A 14 18.27 42.32 -28.60
N LEU A 15 17.37 41.36 -28.79
CA LEU A 15 17.49 39.99 -28.31
C LEU A 15 18.56 39.26 -29.12
N SER A 16 19.30 38.39 -28.44
CA SER A 16 19.77 37.02 -28.82
C SER A 16 21.11 36.70 -28.13
N PRO A 17 21.59 35.43 -28.04
CA PRO A 17 20.99 34.18 -28.53
C PRO A 17 21.02 32.95 -27.58
N LYS A 18 20.17 31.96 -27.94
CA LYS A 18 20.38 30.50 -27.92
C LYS A 18 20.55 29.76 -26.59
N LEU A 19 19.57 28.90 -26.29
CA LEU A 19 19.82 27.54 -25.82
C LEU A 19 19.04 26.55 -26.68
N THR A 20 19.77 25.58 -27.22
CA THR A 20 19.27 24.39 -27.90
C THR A 20 18.74 23.42 -26.86
N ILE A 21 17.53 22.89 -27.04
CA ILE A 21 16.98 21.79 -26.24
C ILE A 21 16.80 20.56 -27.15
N PRO A 22 17.21 19.35 -26.75
CA PRO A 22 16.89 18.14 -27.49
C PRO A 22 15.43 17.75 -27.28
N SER A 23 14.76 17.48 -28.39
CA SER A 23 13.47 16.79 -28.49
C SER A 23 13.49 15.46 -27.74
N TYR A 24 12.54 15.21 -26.83
CA TYR A 24 11.78 13.97 -26.62
C TYR A 24 10.89 14.15 -25.37
N PHE A 25 9.57 14.30 -25.53
CA PHE A 25 8.63 13.91 -24.48
C PHE A 25 7.40 13.28 -25.14
N SER A 26 7.27 11.97 -24.92
CA SER A 26 6.02 11.24 -24.96
C SER A 26 5.21 11.63 -23.73
N TYR A 27 3.93 11.95 -23.91
CA TYR A 27 2.97 12.10 -22.82
C TYR A 27 2.99 10.85 -21.93
N GLN A 28 3.53 11.00 -20.73
CA GLN A 28 3.22 10.15 -19.58
C GLN A 28 2.82 11.10 -18.46
N SER A 29 1.58 10.96 -17.98
CA SER A 29 1.08 11.71 -16.85
C SER A 29 2.01 11.52 -15.64
N PRO A 30 2.44 12.60 -14.95
CA PRO A 30 3.30 12.48 -13.78
C PRO A 30 2.47 11.96 -12.61
N LEU A 31 2.91 10.83 -12.10
CA LEU A 31 2.26 10.03 -11.08
C LEU A 31 3.15 10.13 -9.81
N HIS A 32 2.61 10.51 -8.63
CA HIS A 32 3.39 10.70 -7.37
C HIS A 32 3.04 9.86 -6.14
N LEU A 33 4.07 9.32 -5.47
CA LEU A 33 4.00 8.31 -4.41
C LEU A 33 3.39 8.85 -3.09
N LYS A 34 2.18 8.41 -2.71
CA LYS A 34 1.34 8.80 -1.56
C LYS A 34 1.05 7.58 -0.66
N GLN A 35 1.06 7.74 0.67
CA GLN A 35 0.70 6.63 1.59
C GLN A 35 -0.79 6.30 1.54
N ASN A 36 -1.10 5.00 1.47
CA ASN A 36 -2.48 4.51 1.37
C ASN A 36 -3.18 4.56 2.75
N HIS A 37 -3.82 5.69 3.07
CA HIS A 37 -4.65 5.84 4.27
C HIS A 37 -6.11 5.50 3.97
N GLY A 38 -6.41 4.22 3.77
CA GLY A 38 -7.69 3.83 3.19
C GLY A 38 -8.29 2.50 3.62
N ARG A 39 -8.23 2.10 4.90
CA ARG A 39 -9.07 0.98 5.41
C ARG A 39 -9.64 1.26 6.81
N LYS A 40 -10.94 1.53 6.87
CA LYS A 40 -11.72 1.60 8.12
C LYS A 40 -12.24 0.20 8.49
N PRO A 41 -12.01 -0.31 9.71
CA PRO A 41 -12.78 -1.44 10.22
C PRO A 41 -14.13 -0.97 10.75
N TYR A 42 -15.21 -1.62 10.31
CA TYR A 42 -16.54 -1.49 10.89
C TYR A 42 -16.58 -2.24 12.22
N ASN A 43 -16.68 -1.52 13.35
CA ASN A 43 -17.07 -2.10 14.64
C ASN A 43 -18.39 -1.45 15.11
N SER A 44 -19.46 -2.25 15.10
CA SER A 44 -20.75 -1.90 15.70
C SER A 44 -20.74 -2.32 17.17
N PHE A 45 -20.61 -1.37 18.08
CA PHE A 45 -20.82 -1.58 19.51
C PHE A 45 -22.30 -1.30 19.85
N THR A 46 -22.98 -2.29 20.40
CA THR A 46 -24.21 -2.06 21.18
C THR A 46 -23.90 -2.22 22.66
N LEU A 47 -24.05 -1.12 23.38
CA LEU A 47 -23.97 -0.99 24.83
C LEU A 47 -25.27 -1.51 25.45
N PHE A 48 -25.20 -2.43 26.40
CA PHE A 48 -26.23 -2.55 27.43
C PHE A 48 -25.59 -2.53 28.81
N ALA A 49 -26.12 -1.61 29.63
CA ALA A 49 -25.67 -1.27 30.96
C ALA A 49 -26.00 -2.37 31.98
N ILE A 50 -25.08 -2.61 32.91
CA ILE A 50 -25.38 -3.28 34.20
C ILE A 50 -25.05 -2.29 35.31
N GLN A 51 -26.04 -2.08 36.15
CA GLN A 51 -26.07 -1.12 37.24
C GLN A 51 -25.42 -1.70 38.49
N ASP A 52 -24.53 -0.91 39.08
CA ASP A 52 -23.92 -1.09 40.39
C ASP A 52 -24.95 -1.24 41.52
N GLN A 53 -24.69 -2.15 42.45
CA GLN A 53 -25.02 -1.97 43.87
C GLN A 53 -23.95 -2.63 44.75
N GLN A 54 -23.34 -1.80 45.59
CA GLN A 54 -22.32 -2.11 46.58
C GLN A 54 -22.90 -2.69 47.89
N GLU A 55 -21.97 -3.13 48.75
CA GLU A 55 -22.05 -3.46 50.19
C GLU A 55 -22.35 -4.95 50.51
N THR A 56 -21.61 -5.69 51.36
CA THR A 56 -20.78 -5.34 52.54
C THR A 56 -19.80 -6.49 52.89
N GLN A 57 -18.76 -6.20 53.68
CA GLN A 57 -17.68 -7.12 54.09
C GLN A 57 -18.01 -8.03 55.32
N ASN A 58 -17.31 -9.19 55.34
CA ASN A 58 -16.87 -10.05 56.48
C ASN A 58 -17.78 -11.22 56.97
N PRO A 59 -17.20 -12.30 57.57
CA PRO A 59 -16.21 -13.23 57.01
C PRO A 59 -16.54 -14.73 57.32
N LEU A 60 -15.85 -15.65 56.64
CA LEU A 60 -15.66 -17.09 57.01
C LEU A 60 -16.92 -17.90 57.39
N GLN A 61 -17.42 -18.68 56.44
CA GLN A 61 -17.95 -20.02 56.73
C GLN A 61 -17.68 -20.93 55.54
N GLU A 62 -16.68 -21.79 55.70
CA GLU A 62 -16.50 -23.01 54.93
C GLU A 62 -17.84 -23.75 54.90
N THR A 63 -18.54 -23.65 53.78
CA THR A 63 -19.60 -24.59 53.45
C THR A 63 -19.04 -25.43 52.33
N THR A 64 -18.28 -26.46 52.72
CA THR A 64 -18.00 -27.63 51.88
C THR A 64 -19.34 -28.24 51.51
N GLN A 65 -19.95 -27.74 50.42
CA GLN A 65 -20.88 -28.55 49.66
C GLN A 65 -20.03 -29.59 48.95
N ASN A 66 -20.07 -30.79 49.52
CA ASN A 66 -19.63 -32.02 48.88
C ASN A 66 -20.36 -32.12 47.53
N ILE A 67 -19.70 -31.68 46.47
CA ILE A 67 -19.93 -32.22 45.14
C ILE A 67 -19.02 -33.45 45.10
N GLU A 68 -19.63 -34.63 45.09
CA GLU A 68 -18.94 -35.86 44.74
C GLU A 68 -18.57 -35.77 43.26
N ASP A 69 -17.49 -35.03 42.96
CA ASP A 69 -16.88 -34.98 41.65
C ASP A 69 -16.06 -36.26 41.48
N ASP A 70 -16.73 -37.33 41.05
CA ASP A 70 -16.12 -38.50 40.42
C ASP A 70 -15.57 -38.07 39.04
N GLU A 71 -14.60 -37.15 39.03
CA GLU A 71 -13.87 -36.71 37.84
C GLU A 71 -12.83 -37.77 37.45
N SER A 72 -13.32 -38.96 37.13
CA SER A 72 -12.58 -39.92 36.31
C SER A 72 -12.53 -39.38 34.89
N TYR A 73 -11.61 -38.45 34.63
CA TYR A 73 -11.30 -37.99 33.27
C TYR A 73 -11.08 -39.22 32.38
N GLY A 74 -11.94 -39.37 31.37
CA GLY A 74 -11.97 -40.52 30.48
C GLY A 74 -10.64 -40.72 29.75
N GLU A 75 -10.34 -41.96 29.36
CA GLU A 75 -9.17 -42.22 28.53
C GLU A 75 -9.38 -41.61 27.12
N VAL A 76 -8.42 -40.79 26.68
CA VAL A 76 -8.40 -40.20 25.33
C VAL A 76 -8.31 -41.32 24.28
N SER A 77 -9.25 -41.36 23.33
CA SER A 77 -9.21 -42.27 22.18
C SER A 77 -8.36 -41.67 21.06
N LYS A 78 -8.80 -40.52 20.53
CA LYS A 78 -8.10 -39.76 19.49
C LYS A 78 -8.48 -38.27 19.54
N ILE A 79 -7.61 -37.44 19.00
CA ILE A 79 -7.90 -36.04 18.69
C ILE A 79 -8.62 -35.99 17.35
N ILE A 80 -9.77 -35.33 17.30
CA ILE A 80 -10.66 -35.18 16.13
C ILE A 80 -10.88 -33.71 15.74
N GLY A 81 -10.05 -32.80 16.25
CA GLY A 81 -10.12 -31.39 15.92
C GLY A 81 -9.17 -30.56 16.76
N SER A 82 -8.82 -29.38 16.28
CA SER A 82 -7.99 -28.42 16.99
C SER A 82 -8.54 -27.00 16.81
N ARG A 83 -8.25 -26.13 17.76
CA ARG A 83 -8.43 -24.68 17.63
C ARG A 83 -7.40 -23.94 18.46
N ALA A 84 -6.92 -22.82 17.92
CA ALA A 84 -6.10 -21.89 18.66
C ALA A 84 -6.96 -21.15 19.70
N VAL A 85 -6.42 -20.98 20.89
CA VAL A 85 -7.01 -20.12 21.92
C VAL A 85 -6.85 -18.66 21.48
N GLU A 86 -7.84 -17.83 21.81
CA GLU A 86 -7.84 -16.41 21.47
C GLU A 86 -6.52 -15.72 21.86
N GLY A 87 -5.92 -15.02 20.90
CA GLY A 87 -4.62 -14.37 21.06
C GLY A 87 -3.40 -15.29 20.96
N GLY A 88 -3.54 -16.51 20.43
CA GLY A 88 -2.40 -17.37 20.09
C GLY A 88 -1.61 -17.89 21.29
N LYS A 89 -2.25 -17.98 22.46
CA LYS A 89 -1.60 -18.35 23.73
C LYS A 89 -1.54 -19.85 24.01
N GLY A 90 -2.19 -20.66 23.18
CA GLY A 90 -2.26 -22.10 23.36
C GLY A 90 -3.22 -22.75 22.39
N MET A 91 -3.42 -24.06 22.56
CA MET A 91 -4.28 -24.89 21.73
C MET A 91 -5.32 -25.60 22.59
N GLU A 92 -6.53 -25.74 22.03
CA GLU A 92 -7.55 -26.66 22.51
C GLU A 92 -7.79 -27.73 21.46
N TYR A 93 -8.10 -28.93 21.93
CA TYR A 93 -8.29 -30.10 21.08
C TYR A 93 -9.67 -30.70 21.33
N PHE A 94 -10.31 -31.15 20.26
CA PHE A 94 -11.58 -31.83 20.33
C PHE A 94 -11.33 -33.33 20.46
N ILE A 95 -11.80 -33.92 21.56
CA ILE A 95 -11.40 -35.26 21.99
C ILE A 95 -12.55 -36.24 21.84
N GLU A 96 -12.29 -37.36 21.17
CA GLU A 96 -13.12 -38.56 21.26
C GLU A 96 -12.65 -39.41 22.45
N TRP A 97 -13.58 -39.82 23.31
CA TRP A 97 -13.29 -40.56 24.53
C TRP A 97 -13.52 -42.07 24.33
N LYS A 98 -12.68 -42.91 24.94
CA LYS A 98 -12.81 -44.38 24.80
C LYS A 98 -14.01 -44.98 25.55
N ASP A 99 -14.44 -44.32 26.61
CA ASP A 99 -15.57 -44.72 27.46
C ASP A 99 -16.95 -44.40 26.86
N GLY A 100 -16.97 -43.77 25.68
CA GLY A 100 -18.19 -43.42 24.97
C GLY A 100 -18.82 -42.12 25.45
N HIS A 101 -18.13 -41.31 26.26
CA HIS A 101 -18.56 -39.94 26.54
C HIS A 101 -18.63 -39.09 25.26
N THR A 102 -19.52 -38.11 25.27
CA THR A 102 -19.67 -37.16 24.16
C THR A 102 -18.36 -36.41 23.92
N PRO A 103 -17.90 -36.28 22.66
CA PRO A 103 -16.68 -35.55 22.37
C PRO A 103 -16.70 -34.12 22.89
N SER A 104 -15.57 -33.65 23.42
CA SER A 104 -15.48 -32.34 24.09
C SER A 104 -14.16 -31.64 23.82
N TRP A 105 -14.18 -30.31 23.94
CA TRP A 105 -12.97 -29.48 23.84
C TRP A 105 -12.20 -29.52 25.15
N VAL A 106 -10.90 -29.79 25.05
CA VAL A 106 -9.99 -29.91 26.19
C VAL A 106 -8.72 -29.09 25.89
N PRO A 107 -8.26 -28.23 26.81
CA PRO A 107 -7.00 -27.52 26.64
C PRO A 107 -5.81 -28.48 26.57
N SER A 108 -4.78 -28.11 25.81
CA SER A 108 -3.58 -28.93 25.59
C SER A 108 -2.92 -29.42 26.87
N ASP A 109 -2.99 -28.63 27.95
CA ASP A 109 -2.35 -28.94 29.24
C ASP A 109 -2.97 -30.15 29.97
N PHE A 110 -4.20 -30.53 29.61
CA PHE A 110 -4.91 -31.67 30.19
C PHE A 110 -4.78 -32.96 29.36
N ILE A 111 -4.04 -32.91 28.25
CA ILE A 111 -3.85 -34.04 27.35
C ILE A 111 -2.39 -34.51 27.44
N ALA A 112 -2.19 -35.82 27.34
CA ALA A 112 -0.85 -36.38 27.30
C ALA A 112 -0.05 -35.83 26.11
N LYS A 113 1.19 -35.42 26.37
CA LYS A 113 2.03 -34.70 25.39
C LYS A 113 2.35 -35.52 24.15
N ASP A 114 2.45 -36.83 24.29
CA ASP A 114 2.64 -37.79 23.20
C ASP A 114 1.43 -37.83 22.26
N VAL A 115 0.21 -37.87 22.80
CA VAL A 115 -1.03 -37.83 22.01
C VAL A 115 -1.13 -36.52 21.21
N VAL A 116 -0.85 -35.38 21.83
CA VAL A 116 -0.81 -34.09 21.14
C VAL A 116 0.29 -34.07 20.08
N ALA A 117 1.48 -34.59 20.40
CA ALA A 117 2.60 -34.64 19.46
C ALA A 117 2.28 -35.52 18.24
N GLU A 118 1.62 -36.65 18.40
CA GLU A 118 1.21 -37.52 17.28
C GLU A 118 0.26 -36.78 16.32
N TYR A 119 -0.65 -35.97 16.84
CA TYR A 119 -1.58 -35.15 16.04
C TYR A 119 -0.90 -33.93 15.37
N GLU A 120 0.03 -33.27 16.05
CA GLU A 120 0.67 -32.04 15.60
C GLU A 120 1.90 -32.25 14.72
N THR A 121 2.64 -33.34 14.92
CA THR A 121 3.91 -33.59 14.22
C THR A 121 3.77 -33.60 12.69
N PRO A 122 2.74 -34.23 12.09
CA PRO A 122 2.55 -34.21 10.63
C PRO A 122 2.41 -32.79 10.08
N TRP A 123 1.62 -31.94 10.73
CA TRP A 123 1.38 -30.55 10.35
C TRP A 123 2.65 -29.71 10.41
N TRP A 124 3.34 -29.74 11.54
CA TRP A 124 4.58 -28.97 11.68
C TRP A 124 5.70 -29.49 10.78
N THR A 125 5.72 -30.79 10.48
CA THR A 125 6.66 -31.36 9.51
C THR A 125 6.38 -30.87 8.10
N ALA A 126 5.10 -30.84 7.69
CA ALA A 126 4.70 -30.32 6.39
C ALA A 126 5.02 -28.83 6.24
N ALA A 127 4.67 -28.02 7.25
CA ALA A 127 4.94 -26.57 7.27
C ALA A 127 6.45 -26.26 7.24
N LYS A 128 7.26 -26.94 8.07
CA LYS A 128 8.73 -26.73 8.12
C LYS A 128 9.46 -27.20 6.85
N LYS A 129 8.84 -28.07 6.06
CA LYS A 129 9.35 -28.50 4.74
C LYS A 129 8.74 -27.72 3.58
N ALA A 130 7.77 -26.85 3.85
CA ALA A 130 6.94 -26.20 2.85
C ALA A 130 6.32 -27.20 1.84
N ASP A 131 5.81 -28.32 2.35
CA ASP A 131 5.15 -29.36 1.57
C ASP A 131 3.67 -29.03 1.36
N SER A 132 3.35 -28.45 0.21
CA SER A 132 1.98 -28.04 -0.12
C SER A 132 1.03 -29.23 -0.25
N SER A 133 1.53 -30.39 -0.70
CA SER A 133 0.69 -31.58 -0.88
C SER A 133 0.30 -32.16 0.48
N ALA A 134 1.25 -32.26 1.40
CA ALA A 134 0.98 -32.74 2.75
C ALA A 134 0.06 -31.78 3.52
N LEU A 135 0.27 -30.45 3.40
CA LEU A 135 -0.64 -29.46 3.99
C LEU A 135 -2.06 -29.56 3.42
N SER A 136 -2.18 -29.68 2.09
CA SER A 136 -3.48 -29.88 1.43
C SER A 136 -4.17 -31.13 1.92
N GLN A 137 -3.43 -32.24 2.01
CA GLN A 137 -3.97 -33.52 2.44
C GLN A 137 -4.49 -33.41 3.88
N ILE A 138 -3.70 -32.88 4.81
CA ILE A 138 -4.09 -32.72 6.22
C ILE A 138 -5.32 -31.81 6.37
N LEU A 139 -5.45 -30.77 5.55
CA LEU A 139 -6.63 -29.89 5.58
C LEU A 139 -7.87 -30.51 4.91
N SER A 140 -7.67 -31.41 3.94
CA SER A 140 -8.76 -32.07 3.19
C SER A 140 -9.25 -33.38 3.80
N GLU A 141 -8.41 -34.05 4.60
CA GLU A 141 -8.67 -35.42 5.05
C GLU A 141 -9.95 -35.54 5.86
N ASN A 142 -10.43 -34.45 6.48
CA ASN A 142 -11.56 -34.51 7.37
C ASN A 142 -12.41 -33.22 7.34
N GLU A 143 -13.32 -33.08 6.37
CA GLU A 143 -14.29 -31.96 6.34
C GLU A 143 -15.13 -31.84 7.63
N ASP A 144 -15.31 -32.95 8.35
CA ASP A 144 -16.00 -33.01 9.65
C ASP A 144 -15.08 -32.79 10.87
N GLU A 145 -13.76 -32.98 10.75
CA GLU A 145 -12.78 -32.82 11.83
C GLU A 145 -12.03 -31.48 11.63
N ARG A 146 -12.49 -30.43 12.32
CA ARG A 146 -11.95 -29.06 12.22
C ARG A 146 -10.49 -28.99 12.64
N ARG A 147 -9.54 -29.17 11.70
CA ARG A 147 -8.15 -28.74 11.86
C ARG A 147 -8.11 -27.22 11.77
N ASP A 148 -7.55 -26.57 12.77
CA ASP A 148 -7.33 -25.13 12.70
C ASP A 148 -6.07 -24.80 11.88
N VAL A 149 -6.26 -24.08 10.78
CA VAL A 149 -5.18 -23.55 9.94
C VAL A 149 -4.28 -22.56 10.70
N ASN A 150 -4.84 -21.90 11.72
CA ASN A 150 -4.16 -20.95 12.60
C ASN A 150 -3.63 -21.62 13.87
N ALA A 151 -3.49 -22.95 13.89
CA ALA A 151 -2.80 -23.65 14.97
C ALA A 151 -1.41 -23.02 15.21
N VAL A 152 -1.07 -22.83 16.48
CA VAL A 152 0.16 -22.17 16.92
C VAL A 152 1.12 -23.15 17.61
N ASP A 153 2.41 -22.95 17.42
CA ASP A 153 3.45 -23.65 18.19
C ASP A 153 3.69 -22.96 19.56
N SER A 154 4.68 -23.46 20.32
CA SER A 154 5.03 -22.90 21.63
C SER A 154 5.51 -21.45 21.59
N ASP A 155 5.97 -20.97 20.44
CA ASP A 155 6.42 -19.59 20.22
C ASP A 155 5.28 -18.71 19.68
N GLY A 156 4.06 -19.25 19.56
CA GLY A 156 2.90 -18.57 18.97
C GLY A 156 2.96 -18.50 17.45
N ARG A 157 3.76 -19.32 16.76
CA ARG A 157 3.89 -19.25 15.30
C ARG A 157 2.89 -20.16 14.62
N THR A 158 2.23 -19.65 13.59
CA THR A 158 1.38 -20.46 12.69
C THR A 158 2.19 -21.07 11.54
N ALA A 159 1.59 -22.03 10.82
CA ALA A 159 2.19 -22.60 9.62
C ALA A 159 2.52 -21.52 8.56
N LEU A 160 1.68 -20.47 8.46
CA LEU A 160 1.88 -19.36 7.52
C LEU A 160 3.22 -18.65 7.75
N LEU A 161 3.60 -18.40 9.01
CA LEU A 161 4.88 -17.77 9.35
C LEU A 161 6.07 -18.61 8.87
N PHE A 162 6.01 -19.94 9.04
CA PHE A 162 7.06 -20.84 8.58
C PHE A 162 7.19 -20.83 7.05
N VAL A 163 6.11 -21.06 6.32
CA VAL A 163 6.16 -21.17 4.85
C VAL A 163 6.50 -19.83 4.19
N SER A 164 6.13 -18.72 4.82
CA SER A 164 6.52 -17.38 4.36
C SER A 164 8.02 -17.13 4.50
N GLY A 165 8.62 -17.51 5.63
CA GLY A 165 10.07 -17.45 5.82
C GLY A 165 10.85 -18.39 4.89
N LEU A 166 10.28 -19.56 4.56
CA LEU A 166 10.86 -20.50 3.60
C LEU A 166 10.73 -20.01 2.15
N GLY A 167 9.75 -19.17 1.85
CA GLY A 167 9.53 -18.59 0.52
C GLY A 167 8.62 -19.43 -0.38
N SER A 168 7.72 -20.22 0.21
CA SER A 168 6.84 -21.11 -0.56
C SER A 168 5.51 -20.43 -0.90
N GLU A 169 5.45 -19.79 -2.07
CA GLU A 169 4.22 -19.20 -2.60
C GLU A 169 3.05 -20.20 -2.69
N PRO A 170 3.22 -21.47 -3.12
CA PRO A 170 2.13 -22.44 -3.16
C PRO A 170 1.53 -22.72 -1.77
N CYS A 171 2.37 -22.85 -0.74
CA CYS A 171 1.88 -23.09 0.62
C CYS A 171 1.19 -21.85 1.19
N VAL A 172 1.74 -20.65 0.95
CA VAL A 172 1.12 -19.39 1.39
C VAL A 172 -0.27 -19.24 0.78
N LYS A 173 -0.40 -19.48 -0.52
CA LYS A 173 -1.70 -19.41 -1.22
C LYS A 173 -2.70 -20.42 -0.65
N LEU A 174 -2.27 -21.67 -0.47
CA LEU A 174 -3.11 -22.73 0.08
C LEU A 174 -3.60 -22.41 1.50
N LEU A 175 -2.72 -21.95 2.38
CA LEU A 175 -3.09 -21.59 3.75
C LEU A 175 -4.03 -20.37 3.77
N ALA A 176 -3.79 -19.37 2.92
CA ALA A 176 -4.68 -18.22 2.79
C ALA A 176 -6.09 -18.62 2.28
N GLU A 177 -6.16 -19.49 1.27
CA GLU A 177 -7.44 -20.06 0.78
C GLU A 177 -8.17 -20.86 1.86
N ALA A 178 -7.42 -21.51 2.77
CA ALA A 178 -7.97 -22.21 3.94
C ALA A 178 -8.35 -21.27 5.10
N GLY A 179 -8.22 -19.95 4.96
CA GLY A 179 -8.62 -18.97 5.98
C GLY A 179 -7.54 -18.64 7.01
N ALA A 180 -6.26 -18.80 6.67
CA ALA A 180 -5.18 -18.37 7.55
C ALA A 180 -5.20 -16.86 7.82
N GLU A 181 -4.96 -16.49 9.07
CA GLU A 181 -4.83 -15.09 9.49
C GLU A 181 -3.48 -14.54 9.02
N LEU A 182 -3.51 -13.65 8.02
CA LEU A 182 -2.30 -13.11 7.39
C LEU A 182 -1.48 -12.20 8.32
N ASP A 183 -2.17 -11.51 9.23
CA ASP A 183 -1.62 -10.50 10.14
C ASP A 183 -1.35 -11.06 11.55
N HIS A 184 -1.46 -12.39 11.72
CA HIS A 184 -1.14 -13.06 12.97
C HIS A 184 0.29 -12.73 13.43
N ARG A 185 0.45 -12.41 14.71
CA ARG A 185 1.71 -12.02 15.34
C ARG A 185 2.21 -13.16 16.23
N ASP A 186 3.48 -13.55 16.07
CA ASP A 186 4.09 -14.51 17.00
C ASP A 186 4.28 -13.93 18.40
N ASN A 187 4.41 -14.80 19.40
CA ASN A 187 4.60 -14.40 20.80
C ASN A 187 6.07 -14.07 21.13
N SER A 188 6.99 -14.39 20.22
CA SER A 188 8.44 -14.21 20.44
C SER A 188 8.92 -12.79 20.16
N GLY A 189 8.35 -12.13 19.16
CA GLY A 189 8.72 -10.76 18.81
C GLY A 189 7.64 -9.99 18.07
N GLY A 190 6.40 -10.49 18.05
CA GLY A 190 5.28 -9.86 17.37
C GLY A 190 5.41 -9.89 15.84
N LEU A 191 6.13 -10.88 15.29
CA LEU A 191 6.42 -10.96 13.87
C LEU A 191 5.23 -11.55 13.10
N THR A 192 4.92 -10.97 11.94
CA THR A 192 3.89 -11.46 11.01
C THR A 192 4.49 -12.26 9.86
N ALA A 193 3.63 -12.85 9.01
CA ALA A 193 4.06 -13.51 7.78
C ALA A 193 4.88 -12.59 6.84
N LEU A 194 4.51 -11.30 6.76
CA LEU A 194 5.27 -10.30 5.98
C LEU A 194 6.66 -10.03 6.59
N HIS A 195 6.77 -9.97 7.92
CA HIS A 195 8.08 -9.85 8.59
C HIS A 195 8.99 -11.04 8.28
N MET A 196 8.44 -12.26 8.34
CA MET A 196 9.18 -13.48 7.99
C MET A 196 9.65 -13.44 6.54
N ALA A 197 8.75 -13.15 5.59
CA ALA A 197 9.11 -13.08 4.18
C ALA A 197 10.14 -11.97 3.89
N ALA A 198 10.02 -10.81 4.54
CA ALA A 198 10.97 -9.70 4.40
C ALA A 198 12.35 -10.04 5.00
N GLY A 199 12.39 -10.56 6.22
CA GLY A 199 13.63 -10.89 6.94
C GLY A 199 14.44 -12.02 6.26
N TYR A 200 13.75 -13.01 5.70
CA TYR A 200 14.34 -14.11 4.93
C TYR A 200 14.48 -13.82 3.43
N VAL A 201 14.18 -12.59 2.99
CA VAL A 201 14.40 -12.10 1.63
C VAL A 201 13.64 -12.91 0.56
N LYS A 202 12.32 -13.00 0.73
CA LYS A 202 11.38 -13.76 -0.11
C LYS A 202 10.45 -12.82 -0.89
N PRO A 203 10.93 -12.13 -1.93
CA PRO A 203 10.16 -11.08 -2.63
C PRO A 203 8.85 -11.61 -3.26
N GLY A 204 8.84 -12.83 -3.78
CA GLY A 204 7.64 -13.44 -4.36
C GLY A 204 6.53 -13.66 -3.33
N VAL A 205 6.88 -14.17 -2.14
CA VAL A 205 5.94 -14.29 -1.02
C VAL A 205 5.49 -12.93 -0.50
N VAL A 206 6.38 -11.95 -0.40
CA VAL A 206 6.00 -10.59 0.02
C VAL A 206 4.94 -10.02 -0.92
N LYS A 207 5.15 -10.12 -2.23
CA LYS A 207 4.17 -9.68 -3.23
C LYS A 207 2.85 -10.43 -3.06
N LEU A 208 2.89 -11.76 -2.96
CA LEU A 208 1.70 -12.58 -2.79
C LEU A 208 0.91 -12.21 -1.53
N LEU A 209 1.57 -12.00 -0.39
CA LEU A 209 0.90 -11.62 0.86
C LEU A 209 0.22 -10.25 0.76
N VAL A 210 0.88 -9.27 0.13
CA VAL A 210 0.29 -7.95 -0.15
C VAL A 210 -0.92 -8.08 -1.09
N ASP A 211 -0.79 -8.87 -2.16
CA ASP A 211 -1.89 -9.13 -3.11
C ASP A 211 -3.08 -9.83 -2.45
N LEU A 212 -2.82 -10.70 -1.45
CA LEU A 212 -3.84 -11.37 -0.63
C LEU A 212 -4.45 -10.46 0.45
N GLY A 213 -3.91 -9.24 0.63
CA GLY A 213 -4.46 -8.23 1.52
C GLY A 213 -3.89 -8.19 2.93
N ALA A 214 -2.74 -8.83 3.18
CA ALA A 214 -1.99 -8.67 4.43
C ALA A 214 -1.63 -7.19 4.66
N ASP A 215 -1.71 -6.72 5.91
CA ASP A 215 -1.43 -5.34 6.27
C ASP A 215 0.10 -5.10 6.39
N PRO A 216 0.70 -4.32 5.48
CA PRO A 216 2.13 -4.04 5.51
C PRO A 216 2.55 -3.04 6.60
N GLU A 217 1.60 -2.45 7.34
CA GLU A 217 1.86 -1.47 8.40
C GLU A 217 1.86 -2.08 9.82
N VAL A 218 1.59 -3.38 9.96
CA VAL A 218 1.67 -4.07 11.26
C VAL A 218 3.09 -3.99 11.81
N LYS A 219 3.22 -3.65 13.09
CA LYS A 219 4.51 -3.49 13.78
C LYS A 219 4.88 -4.71 14.61
N ASP A 220 6.15 -5.07 14.56
CA ASP A 220 6.76 -5.99 15.51
C ASP A 220 6.90 -5.36 16.90
N ASP A 221 7.36 -6.13 17.90
CA ASP A 221 7.52 -5.65 19.28
C ASP A 221 8.64 -4.60 19.44
N ARG A 222 9.48 -4.40 18.41
CA ARG A 222 10.47 -3.31 18.35
C ARG A 222 9.90 -2.06 17.69
N GLY A 223 8.64 -2.10 17.23
CA GLY A 223 7.97 -1.01 16.53
C GLY A 223 8.33 -0.90 15.05
N LEU A 224 8.95 -1.93 14.47
CA LEU A 224 9.34 -1.96 13.05
C LEU A 224 8.22 -2.57 12.21
N THR A 225 7.93 -1.96 11.07
CA THR A 225 7.13 -2.60 10.00
C THR A 225 7.99 -3.60 9.21
N PRO A 226 7.40 -4.48 8.38
CA PRO A 226 8.15 -5.29 7.42
C PRO A 226 9.06 -4.46 6.50
N LEU A 227 8.62 -3.26 6.10
CA LEU A 227 9.39 -2.33 5.28
C LEU A 227 10.60 -1.77 6.04
N ASP A 228 10.41 -1.36 7.30
CA ASP A 228 11.49 -0.87 8.15
C ASP A 228 12.53 -1.96 8.41
N LEU A 229 12.07 -3.19 8.68
CA LEU A 229 12.93 -4.36 8.86
C LEU A 229 13.78 -4.62 7.61
N ALA A 230 13.17 -4.62 6.41
CA ALA A 230 13.90 -4.82 5.16
C ALA A 230 14.95 -3.73 4.91
N LYS A 231 14.60 -2.45 5.18
CA LYS A 231 15.51 -1.30 5.08
C LYS A 231 16.66 -1.40 6.08
N GLU A 232 16.40 -1.81 7.32
CA GLU A 232 17.43 -2.02 8.34
C GLU A 232 18.41 -3.14 7.94
N ILE A 233 17.88 -4.28 7.48
CA ILE A 233 18.70 -5.41 7.02
C ILE A 233 19.56 -5.01 5.81
N LEU A 234 18.98 -4.28 4.84
CA LEU A 234 19.71 -3.81 3.66
C LEU A 234 20.87 -2.88 4.07
N ARG A 235 20.63 -1.96 5.03
CA ARG A 235 21.63 -1.02 5.53
C ARG A 235 22.86 -1.72 6.12
N VAL A 236 22.65 -2.82 6.85
CA VAL A 236 23.74 -3.58 7.50
C VAL A 236 24.37 -4.65 6.60
N THR A 237 23.78 -4.94 5.43
CA THR A 237 24.28 -5.99 4.53
C THR A 237 25.59 -5.55 3.84
N PRO A 238 26.69 -6.34 3.93
CA PRO A 238 27.98 -5.97 3.35
C PRO A 238 27.93 -5.78 1.82
N LYS A 239 28.61 -4.74 1.32
CA LYS A 239 28.62 -4.39 -0.11
C LYS A 239 29.69 -5.12 -0.93
N GLY A 240 30.77 -5.58 -0.30
CA GLY A 240 31.98 -6.06 -0.97
C GLY A 240 32.00 -7.53 -1.40
N ASN A 241 30.97 -8.33 -1.09
CA ASN A 241 30.95 -9.76 -1.38
C ASN A 241 29.90 -10.09 -2.47
N PRO A 242 30.26 -10.75 -3.59
CA PRO A 242 29.32 -11.18 -4.62
C PRO A 242 28.16 -12.05 -4.11
N MET A 243 28.38 -12.88 -3.09
CA MET A 243 27.31 -13.66 -2.45
C MET A 243 26.28 -12.76 -1.74
N GLN A 244 26.74 -11.63 -1.20
CA GLN A 244 25.86 -10.64 -0.57
C GLN A 244 25.19 -9.71 -1.59
N PHE A 245 25.70 -9.64 -2.83
CA PHE A 245 25.06 -8.88 -3.90
C PHE A 245 23.66 -9.42 -4.21
N GLY A 246 23.51 -10.74 -4.33
CA GLY A 246 22.19 -11.36 -4.54
C GLY A 246 21.22 -11.09 -3.40
N ARG A 247 21.71 -11.14 -2.15
CA ARG A 247 20.90 -10.79 -0.97
C ARG A 247 20.44 -9.33 -0.99
N ARG A 248 21.31 -8.39 -1.38
CA ARG A 248 20.95 -6.97 -1.52
C ARG A 248 19.90 -6.76 -2.60
N LEU A 249 20.07 -7.38 -3.76
CA LEU A 249 19.08 -7.30 -4.85
C LEU A 249 17.72 -7.88 -4.42
N GLY A 250 17.74 -8.99 -3.66
CA GLY A 250 16.53 -9.56 -3.08
C GLY A 250 15.84 -8.62 -2.09
N LEU A 251 16.60 -7.97 -1.21
CA LEU A 251 16.08 -6.98 -0.26
C LEU A 251 15.53 -5.74 -0.95
N GLU A 252 16.20 -5.25 -1.99
CA GLU A 252 15.72 -4.14 -2.83
C GLU A 252 14.38 -4.52 -3.50
N SER A 253 14.23 -5.76 -3.97
CA SER A 253 12.97 -6.25 -4.53
C SER A 253 11.86 -6.37 -3.47
N VAL A 254 12.17 -6.82 -2.26
CA VAL A 254 11.24 -6.82 -1.12
C VAL A 254 10.79 -5.41 -0.79
N ILE A 255 11.73 -4.46 -0.66
CA ILE A 255 11.43 -3.06 -0.35
C ILE A 255 10.52 -2.48 -1.43
N ARG A 256 10.83 -2.71 -2.71
CA ARG A 256 10.00 -2.25 -3.83
C ARG A 256 8.58 -2.82 -3.75
N ASN A 257 8.42 -4.13 -3.53
CA ASN A 257 7.08 -4.73 -3.42
C ASN A 257 6.28 -4.17 -2.24
N LEU A 258 6.92 -3.90 -1.10
CA LEU A 258 6.27 -3.28 0.05
C LEU A 258 5.94 -1.80 -0.21
N GLU A 259 6.84 -1.07 -0.85
CA GLU A 259 6.59 0.33 -1.24
C GLU A 259 5.45 0.44 -2.25
N GLU A 260 5.35 -0.48 -3.21
CA GLU A 260 4.20 -0.58 -4.14
C GLU A 260 2.88 -0.92 -3.41
N GLY A 261 2.94 -1.65 -2.30
CA GLY A 261 1.76 -1.97 -1.48
C GLY A 261 1.34 -0.86 -0.52
N ILE A 262 2.30 -0.10 0.00
CA ILE A 262 2.08 0.97 0.99
C ILE A 262 1.76 2.30 0.30
N PHE A 263 2.42 2.57 -0.83
CA PHE A 263 2.33 3.84 -1.48
C PHE A 263 1.78 3.75 -2.91
N GLU A 264 0.90 4.68 -3.26
CA GLU A 264 0.25 4.78 -4.57
C GLU A 264 0.69 6.02 -5.32
N TYR A 265 0.55 6.05 -6.64
CA TYR A 265 0.77 7.28 -7.38
C TYR A 265 -0.50 8.13 -7.49
N ALA A 266 -0.45 9.41 -7.11
CA ALA A 266 -1.54 10.38 -7.14
C ALA A 266 -1.22 11.59 -8.04
N GLU A 267 -2.26 12.17 -8.64
CA GLU A 267 -2.16 13.37 -9.47
C GLU A 267 -2.06 14.63 -8.61
N VAL A 268 -1.03 15.43 -8.87
CA VAL A 268 -0.83 16.73 -8.23
C VAL A 268 -1.68 17.76 -8.96
N GLN A 269 -2.46 18.55 -8.20
CA GLN A 269 -3.16 19.70 -8.75
C GLN A 269 -2.22 20.90 -8.88
N GLU A 270 -1.46 21.19 -7.83
CA GLU A 270 -0.61 22.38 -7.76
C GLU A 270 0.46 22.21 -6.68
N ILE A 271 1.63 22.81 -6.89
CA ILE A 271 2.64 23.00 -5.85
C ILE A 271 2.47 24.42 -5.27
N LEU A 272 2.21 24.52 -3.97
CA LEU A 272 1.88 25.77 -3.29
C LEU A 272 3.11 26.47 -2.71
N GLU A 273 3.99 25.70 -2.06
CA GLU A 273 5.12 26.25 -1.32
C GLU A 273 6.35 25.36 -1.43
N LYS A 274 7.52 25.93 -1.12
CA LYS A 274 8.81 25.25 -1.08
C LYS A 274 9.49 25.52 0.25
N ARG A 275 10.08 24.48 0.85
CA ARG A 275 10.90 24.59 2.05
C ARG A 275 12.13 23.69 2.00
N GLY A 276 13.10 23.97 2.88
CA GLY A 276 14.31 23.17 2.97
C GLY A 276 15.29 23.40 1.82
N LYS A 277 16.38 22.63 1.80
CA LYS A 277 17.48 22.74 0.82
C LYS A 277 18.11 21.37 0.57
N GLY A 278 18.61 21.14 -0.65
CA GLY A 278 19.36 19.93 -1.00
C GLY A 278 18.51 18.67 -0.87
N LYS A 279 18.95 17.70 -0.05
CA LYS A 279 18.27 16.41 0.15
C LYS A 279 16.98 16.51 0.98
N ASP A 280 16.85 17.59 1.74
CA ASP A 280 15.69 17.89 2.59
C ASP A 280 14.79 18.95 1.93
N LEU A 281 14.91 19.11 0.61
CA LEU A 281 14.03 19.96 -0.17
C LEU A 281 12.65 19.32 -0.26
N GLU A 282 11.63 20.07 0.14
CA GLU A 282 10.23 19.64 0.19
C GLU A 282 9.34 20.72 -0.43
N TYR A 283 8.23 20.26 -1.01
CA TYR A 283 7.21 21.09 -1.61
C TYR A 283 5.86 20.78 -0.98
N LEU A 284 5.05 21.81 -0.75
CA LEU A 284 3.68 21.65 -0.28
C LEU A 284 2.80 21.37 -1.49
N VAL A 285 2.25 20.15 -1.54
CA VAL A 285 1.50 19.63 -2.68
C VAL A 285 0.01 19.71 -2.36
N LYS A 286 -0.76 20.26 -3.30
CA LYS A 286 -2.21 20.19 -3.32
C LYS A 286 -2.64 19.06 -4.24
N TRP A 287 -3.45 18.14 -3.74
CA TRP A 287 -3.87 16.95 -4.49
C TRP A 287 -5.13 17.20 -5.29
N LYS A 288 -5.22 16.61 -6.48
CA LYS A 288 -6.39 16.74 -7.36
C LYS A 288 -7.62 15.99 -6.83
N ASP A 289 -7.40 14.96 -6.01
CA ASP A 289 -8.45 14.19 -5.36
C ASP A 289 -9.13 14.93 -4.18
N GLY A 290 -8.66 16.14 -3.84
CA GLY A 290 -9.17 16.96 -2.75
C GLY A 290 -8.70 16.53 -1.36
N SER A 291 -7.72 15.63 -1.27
CA SER A 291 -7.05 15.29 -0.01
C SER A 291 -6.31 16.49 0.59
N ASP A 292 -6.01 16.42 1.88
CA ASP A 292 -5.26 17.44 2.60
C ASP A 292 -3.88 17.69 1.97
N ASN A 293 -3.47 18.96 1.93
CA ASN A 293 -2.17 19.35 1.38
C ASN A 293 -1.04 18.76 2.23
N GLU A 294 -0.01 18.22 1.57
CA GLU A 294 1.09 17.52 2.24
C GLU A 294 2.45 18.04 1.79
N TRP A 295 3.41 18.07 2.72
CA TRP A 295 4.81 18.36 2.39
C TRP A 295 5.50 17.10 1.86
N VAL A 296 5.75 17.08 0.56
CA VAL A 296 6.37 15.95 -0.14
C VAL A 296 7.81 16.29 -0.50
N LYS A 297 8.73 15.33 -0.34
CA LYS A 297 10.14 15.51 -0.72
C LYS A 297 10.28 15.64 -2.22
N ALA A 298 11.15 16.54 -2.68
CA ALA A 298 11.36 16.84 -4.10
C ALA A 298 11.64 15.60 -4.96
N LYS A 299 12.38 14.62 -4.43
CA LYS A 299 12.69 13.36 -5.13
C LYS A 299 11.47 12.47 -5.43
N PHE A 300 10.32 12.77 -4.82
CA PHE A 300 9.06 12.06 -5.00
C PHE A 300 8.04 12.90 -5.76
N ILE A 301 8.44 14.04 -6.34
CA ILE A 301 7.63 14.93 -7.15
C ILE A 301 8.24 14.97 -8.56
N GLY A 302 7.39 15.23 -9.55
CA GLY A 302 7.69 15.12 -10.96
C GLY A 302 8.65 16.24 -11.30
N GLU A 303 9.70 15.90 -12.03
CA GLU A 303 10.71 16.89 -12.40
C GLU A 303 10.08 18.03 -13.22
N ASP A 304 9.05 17.71 -14.01
CA ASP A 304 8.19 18.65 -14.74
C ASP A 304 7.44 19.59 -13.79
N LEU A 305 6.70 19.06 -12.81
CA LEU A 305 5.95 19.87 -11.85
C LEU A 305 6.85 20.80 -11.02
N VAL A 306 8.01 20.28 -10.60
CA VAL A 306 9.00 21.07 -9.87
C VAL A 306 9.58 22.16 -10.74
N MET A 307 9.87 21.86 -12.01
CA MET A 307 10.43 22.83 -12.96
C MET A 307 9.41 23.94 -13.28
N ASP A 308 8.13 23.59 -13.45
CA ASP A 308 7.05 24.55 -13.67
C ASP A 308 6.91 25.50 -12.47
N PHE A 309 6.90 24.95 -11.25
CA PHE A 309 6.86 25.74 -10.02
C PHE A 309 8.09 26.66 -9.88
N GLU A 310 9.30 26.15 -10.13
CA GLU A 310 10.53 26.96 -10.04
C GLU A 310 10.64 28.02 -11.14
N ALA A 311 10.03 27.78 -12.30
CA ALA A 311 9.89 28.77 -13.37
C ALA A 311 8.81 29.83 -13.06
N GLY A 312 8.03 29.64 -11.99
CA GLY A 312 6.91 30.51 -11.63
C GLY A 312 5.73 30.41 -12.60
N LEU A 313 5.57 29.25 -13.25
CA LEU A 313 4.42 28.98 -14.09
C LEU A 313 3.22 28.70 -13.20
N GLU A 314 2.19 29.54 -13.32
CA GLU A 314 0.92 29.34 -12.62
C GLU A 314 0.03 28.43 -13.46
N TYR A 315 -0.49 27.34 -12.84
CA TYR A 315 -1.48 26.48 -13.49
C TYR A 315 -2.83 27.19 -13.50
N ALA A 316 -3.16 27.87 -14.60
CA ALA A 316 -4.47 28.46 -14.82
C ALA A 316 -5.36 27.49 -15.60
N VAL A 317 -6.66 27.44 -15.26
CA VAL A 317 -7.61 26.64 -16.05
C VAL A 317 -8.01 27.44 -17.29
N ALA A 318 -7.73 26.88 -18.46
CA ALA A 318 -8.18 27.46 -19.71
C ALA A 318 -9.71 27.32 -19.81
N LYS A 319 -10.41 28.45 -20.00
CA LYS A 319 -11.84 28.49 -20.31
C LYS A 319 -12.12 28.10 -21.76
N GLY A 320 -11.15 28.35 -22.65
CA GLY A 320 -11.23 27.98 -24.06
C GLY A 320 -10.26 28.76 -24.93
N VAL A 321 -10.03 28.24 -26.14
CA VAL A 321 -9.21 28.90 -27.16
C VAL A 321 -10.09 29.84 -27.98
N VAL A 322 -9.64 31.08 -28.18
CA VAL A 322 -10.39 32.13 -28.89
C VAL A 322 -9.69 32.65 -30.15
N GLY A 323 -8.48 32.19 -30.42
CA GLY A 323 -7.72 32.59 -31.60
C GLY A 323 -6.54 31.66 -31.89
N LYS A 324 -6.05 31.70 -33.13
CA LYS A 324 -4.86 30.96 -33.60
C LYS A 324 -4.01 31.89 -34.44
N ARG A 325 -2.70 31.87 -34.25
CA ARG A 325 -1.70 32.56 -35.09
C ARG A 325 -0.50 31.67 -35.33
N LEU A 326 0.35 32.07 -36.28
CA LEU A 326 1.66 31.47 -36.48
C LEU A 326 2.69 32.32 -35.73
N GLY A 327 3.40 31.72 -34.78
CA GLY A 327 4.47 32.34 -34.02
C GLY A 327 5.70 32.63 -34.89
N ASP A 328 6.61 33.45 -34.36
CA ASP A 328 7.84 33.87 -35.05
C ASP A 328 8.82 32.70 -35.31
N ASP A 329 8.63 31.59 -34.60
CA ASP A 329 9.37 30.34 -34.75
C ASP A 329 8.76 29.38 -35.79
N GLY A 330 7.63 29.77 -36.40
CA GLY A 330 6.90 28.98 -37.38
C GLY A 330 5.99 27.90 -36.78
N LYS A 331 5.79 27.90 -35.46
CA LYS A 331 4.82 27.02 -34.78
C LYS A 331 3.49 27.73 -34.56
N ASN A 332 2.42 26.98 -34.30
CA ASN A 332 1.14 27.60 -33.97
C ASN A 332 1.16 28.10 -32.52
N GLU A 333 0.58 29.27 -32.32
CA GLU A 333 0.24 29.81 -31.01
C GLU A 333 -1.27 30.01 -30.95
N TYR A 334 -1.85 29.75 -29.79
CA TYR A 334 -3.28 29.88 -29.55
C TYR A 334 -3.54 30.95 -28.50
N LEU A 335 -4.58 31.76 -28.73
CA LEU A 335 -5.01 32.77 -27.79
C LEU A 335 -5.95 32.09 -26.79
N VAL A 336 -5.45 31.85 -25.58
CA VAL A 336 -6.17 31.14 -24.53
C VAL A 336 -6.86 32.13 -23.62
N LYS A 337 -8.17 31.95 -23.46
CA LYS A 337 -8.93 32.64 -22.43
C LYS A 337 -8.91 31.82 -21.16
N TRP A 338 -8.51 32.40 -20.05
CA TRP A 338 -8.41 31.73 -18.76
C TRP A 338 -9.67 31.94 -17.92
N THR A 339 -9.88 31.09 -16.92
CA THR A 339 -10.95 31.26 -15.92
C THR A 339 -10.68 32.43 -14.98
N ASP A 340 -9.41 32.62 -14.63
CA ASP A 340 -8.99 33.50 -13.53
C ASP A 340 -8.18 34.73 -14.00
N ILE A 341 -7.96 34.85 -15.32
CA ILE A 341 -7.29 36.00 -15.95
C ILE A 341 -8.27 36.64 -16.95
N ASP A 342 -8.52 37.94 -16.78
CA ASP A 342 -9.46 38.70 -17.62
C ASP A 342 -8.97 38.85 -19.07
N GLU A 343 -7.65 38.93 -19.25
CA GLU A 343 -7.00 39.06 -20.55
C GLU A 343 -6.54 37.70 -21.08
N ALA A 344 -6.87 37.41 -22.33
CA ALA A 344 -6.41 36.19 -23.00
C ALA A 344 -4.93 36.33 -23.39
N THR A 345 -4.14 35.28 -23.18
CA THR A 345 -2.71 35.26 -23.51
C THR A 345 -2.41 34.32 -24.67
N TRP A 346 -1.37 34.63 -25.44
CA TRP A 346 -0.92 33.77 -26.54
C TRP A 346 0.02 32.71 -25.99
N GLU A 347 -0.40 31.46 -26.07
CA GLU A 347 0.36 30.30 -25.61
C GLU A 347 0.79 29.45 -26.81
N PRO A 348 1.99 28.85 -26.76
CA PRO A 348 2.42 27.90 -27.78
C PRO A 348 1.52 26.65 -27.78
N GLU A 349 1.35 26.00 -28.93
CA GLU A 349 0.51 24.81 -29.11
C GLU A 349 0.77 23.72 -28.06
N GLU A 350 2.00 23.56 -27.60
CA GLU A 350 2.39 22.57 -26.60
C GLU A 350 1.84 22.84 -25.19
N ASN A 351 1.45 24.08 -24.88
CA ASN A 351 0.97 24.50 -23.56
C ASN A 351 -0.56 24.55 -23.47
N VAL A 352 -1.27 24.22 -24.55
CA VAL A 352 -2.73 24.33 -24.63
C VAL A 352 -3.35 22.94 -24.74
N ASP A 353 -4.43 22.73 -23.98
CA ASP A 353 -5.18 21.48 -23.99
C ASP A 353 -5.63 21.12 -25.42
N LEU A 354 -5.31 19.90 -25.85
CA LEU A 354 -5.62 19.38 -27.18
C LEU A 354 -7.12 19.36 -27.48
N ASP A 355 -7.95 19.10 -26.46
CA ASP A 355 -9.40 19.09 -26.63
C ASP A 355 -9.95 20.50 -26.89
N LEU A 356 -9.38 21.52 -26.23
CA LEU A 356 -9.74 22.92 -26.46
C LEU A 356 -9.28 23.43 -27.83
N ILE A 357 -8.09 23.01 -28.28
CA ILE A 357 -7.62 23.30 -29.64
C ILE A 357 -8.59 22.69 -30.66
N LYS A 358 -8.94 21.42 -30.47
CA LYS A 358 -9.84 20.70 -31.37
C LYS A 358 -11.24 21.32 -31.41
N GLU A 359 -11.81 21.69 -30.27
CA GLU A 359 -13.10 22.38 -30.18
C GLU A 359 -13.07 23.71 -30.96
N PHE A 360 -11.99 24.48 -30.81
CA PHE A 360 -11.82 25.73 -31.55
C PHE A 360 -11.73 25.51 -33.06
N GLU A 361 -10.92 24.54 -33.52
CA GLU A 361 -10.76 24.24 -34.94
C GLU A 361 -12.06 23.71 -35.58
N GLU A 362 -12.78 22.82 -34.91
CA GLU A 362 -14.09 22.32 -35.35
C GLU A 362 -15.13 23.46 -35.42
N GLY A 363 -15.08 24.40 -34.48
CA GLY A 363 -15.91 25.61 -34.48
C GLY A 363 -15.62 26.53 -35.69
N GLN A 364 -14.36 26.67 -36.09
CA GLN A 364 -14.00 27.45 -37.29
C GLN A 364 -14.48 26.78 -38.58
N ILE A 365 -14.36 25.45 -38.68
CA ILE A 365 -14.83 24.69 -39.86
C ILE A 365 -16.36 24.82 -40.02
N ASN A 366 -17.10 24.74 -38.91
CA ASN A 366 -18.56 24.89 -38.93
C ASN A 366 -19.02 26.35 -39.18
N GLY A 367 -18.20 27.35 -38.84
CA GLY A 367 -18.46 28.76 -39.13
C GLY A 367 -18.26 29.15 -40.60
N VAL A 368 -17.30 28.52 -41.29
CA VAL A 368 -17.02 28.78 -42.71
C VAL A 368 -18.09 28.16 -43.63
N GLY A 369 -18.76 27.08 -43.20
CA GLY A 369 -19.84 26.43 -43.96
C GLY A 369 -21.16 27.21 -44.07
N SER A 370 -21.34 28.31 -43.32
CA SER A 370 -22.58 29.10 -43.34
C SER A 370 -22.52 30.34 -44.24
N VAL A 371 -21.34 30.73 -44.73
CA VAL A 371 -21.16 31.95 -45.54
C VAL A 371 -21.21 31.70 -47.06
N GLU A 372 -21.10 30.44 -47.52
CA GLU A 372 -21.17 30.10 -48.95
C GLU A 372 -22.59 29.82 -49.50
N ALA A 373 -23.64 29.87 -48.67
CA ALA A 373 -25.02 29.56 -49.09
C ALA A 373 -25.89 30.77 -49.49
N GLN A 374 -25.33 31.98 -49.64
CA GLN A 374 -26.10 33.20 -49.98
C GLN A 374 -25.63 33.98 -51.21
N LEU A 375 -24.91 33.38 -52.16
CA LEU A 375 -24.48 34.07 -53.40
C LEU A 375 -24.91 33.40 -54.71
N THR A 376 -26.07 32.72 -54.73
CA THR A 376 -26.69 32.24 -55.98
C THR A 376 -28.21 32.42 -56.00
N SER A 377 -28.70 33.62 -55.72
CA SER A 377 -30.03 34.03 -56.21
C SER A 377 -30.14 35.55 -56.27
N ASP A 378 -29.62 36.17 -57.33
CA ASP A 378 -30.20 37.39 -57.90
C ASP A 378 -29.54 37.71 -59.25
N GLY A 379 -30.37 37.80 -60.30
CA GLY A 379 -30.07 38.66 -61.46
C GLY A 379 -29.93 38.00 -62.84
N LEU A 380 -31.09 37.79 -63.47
CA LEU A 380 -31.45 37.94 -64.91
C LEU A 380 -30.66 37.19 -66.01
#